data_AF-A0A352Z6X7-F1
#
_entry.id   AF-A0A352Z6X7-F1
#
_cell.length_a   1.000
_cell.length_b   1.000
_cell.length_c   1.000
_cell.angle_alpha   90.00
_cell.angle_beta   90.00
_cell.angle_gamma   90.00
#
_symmetry.space_group_name_H-M   'P 1'
#
loop_
_entity.id
_entity.type
_entity.pdbx_description
1 polymer ?
#
loop_
_entity_poly.entity_id
_entity_poly.type
_entity_poly.pdbx_seq_one_letter_code
_entity_poly.pdbx_strand_id
1 'polypeptide(L)'
;MIYLDNAATSFPKPKETIEQANYFIQNIGGNPGRSGHTLSLEAARIIFEAREKLANLLHIKDSERIIFTQNGTESLNLAILGLLKEKDHVITTSLEHNSVMRPLTFLQKEKHIDLSIVQCSKNGELDIQKIKKMLKKNTKAVIINHGSNVIGVVQPIGEIKKAIGDITLIADVCQTIGTIPINIEKEHIDILCFSCHKSLYGFQGVGAIYIKEGIELTPLRFGGTGSKSESIEQPSFLPDRYESGTPNTPGIASLLGGLTFIENKGLTGIQNKKR
;
A
#
# COMPACT_ATOMS: atom_id res chain seq x y z
N MET A 1 -25.56 6.11 18.16
CA MET A 1 -24.11 5.95 18.36
C MET A 1 -23.39 7.00 17.53
N ILE A 2 -22.41 7.71 18.10
CA ILE A 2 -21.55 8.67 17.39
C ILE A 2 -20.17 8.00 17.25
N TYR A 3 -19.65 7.88 16.02
CA TYR A 3 -18.39 7.19 15.74
C TYR A 3 -17.34 8.18 15.20
N LEU A 4 -16.30 8.44 15.99
CA LEU A 4 -15.24 9.42 15.68
C LEU A 4 -13.85 8.77 15.58
N ASP A 5 -13.77 7.50 15.17
CA ASP A 5 -12.53 6.71 15.14
C ASP A 5 -12.17 6.19 13.72
N ASN A 6 -12.57 6.95 12.69
CA ASN A 6 -12.38 6.57 11.28
C ASN A 6 -10.90 6.45 10.86
N ALA A 7 -9.98 7.09 11.59
CA ALA A 7 -8.53 6.99 11.34
C ALA A 7 -7.96 5.62 11.76
N ALA A 8 -8.60 4.93 12.72
CA ALA A 8 -8.27 3.55 13.07
C ALA A 8 -8.88 2.59 12.03
N THR A 9 -10.18 2.69 11.77
CA THR A 9 -10.88 1.93 10.72
C THR A 9 -12.16 2.65 10.31
N SER A 10 -12.56 2.62 9.04
CA SER A 10 -13.78 3.31 8.64
C SER A 10 -15.04 2.59 9.14
N PHE A 11 -15.99 3.36 9.66
CA PHE A 11 -17.31 2.88 10.06
C PHE A 11 -18.36 4.00 10.02
N PRO A 12 -19.61 3.70 9.61
CA PRO A 12 -20.07 2.43 9.02
C PRO A 12 -19.47 2.20 7.63
N LYS A 13 -19.44 0.93 7.19
CA LYS A 13 -19.07 0.60 5.81
C LYS A 13 -20.21 1.00 4.85
N PRO A 14 -19.91 1.51 3.64
CA PRO A 14 -20.90 1.72 2.59
C PRO A 14 -21.67 0.45 2.25
N LYS A 15 -22.87 0.61 1.71
CA LYS A 15 -23.74 -0.50 1.32
C LYS A 15 -23.05 -1.36 0.26
N GLU A 16 -22.38 -0.70 -0.69
CA GLU A 16 -21.63 -1.30 -1.78
C GLU A 16 -20.55 -2.26 -1.27
N THR A 17 -19.82 -1.90 -0.20
CA THR A 17 -18.83 -2.78 0.46
C THR A 17 -19.48 -4.06 0.97
N ILE A 18 -20.61 -3.95 1.68
CA ILE A 18 -21.29 -5.08 2.30
C ILE A 18 -21.91 -5.99 1.24
N GLU A 19 -22.56 -5.41 0.24
CA GLU A 19 -23.23 -6.14 -0.84
C GLU A 19 -22.23 -6.93 -1.69
N GLN A 20 -21.10 -6.33 -2.06
CA GLN A 20 -20.07 -7.02 -2.84
C GLN A 20 -19.46 -8.19 -2.08
N ALA A 21 -19.15 -8.01 -0.79
CA ALA A 21 -18.63 -9.09 0.05
C ALA A 21 -19.65 -10.23 0.20
N ASN A 22 -20.92 -9.90 0.48
CA ASN A 22 -21.99 -10.89 0.61
C ASN A 22 -22.23 -11.64 -0.70
N TYR A 23 -22.22 -10.95 -1.83
CA TYR A 23 -22.40 -11.57 -3.14
C TYR A 23 -21.31 -12.59 -3.42
N PHE A 24 -20.04 -12.25 -3.17
CA PHE A 24 -18.93 -13.19 -3.32
C PHE A 24 -19.11 -14.45 -2.46
N ILE A 25 -19.44 -14.27 -1.18
CA ILE A 25 -19.58 -15.38 -0.22
C ILE A 25 -20.74 -16.30 -0.59
N GLN A 26 -21.88 -15.74 -1.01
CA GLN A 26 -23.09 -16.52 -1.27
C GLN A 26 -23.13 -17.15 -2.66
N ASN A 27 -22.50 -16.54 -3.67
CA ASN A 27 -22.72 -16.91 -5.07
C ASN A 27 -21.44 -17.31 -5.82
N ILE A 28 -20.24 -16.96 -5.32
CA ILE A 28 -18.98 -17.25 -6.02
C ILE A 28 -18.15 -18.26 -5.23
N GLY A 29 -17.60 -17.88 -4.08
CA GLY A 29 -16.87 -18.77 -3.15
C GLY A 29 -15.64 -19.52 -3.72
N GLY A 30 -15.31 -19.35 -5.00
CA GLY A 30 -14.23 -20.06 -5.69
C GLY A 30 -12.84 -19.57 -5.29
N ASN A 31 -11.84 -20.44 -5.42
CA ASN A 31 -10.44 -20.09 -5.25
C ASN A 31 -9.88 -19.55 -6.59
N PRO A 32 -9.41 -18.30 -6.67
CA PRO A 32 -8.90 -17.71 -7.91
C PRO A 32 -7.65 -18.46 -8.43
N GLY A 33 -7.52 -18.58 -9.75
CA GLY A 33 -6.29 -19.04 -10.43
C GLY A 33 -6.00 -20.54 -10.33
N ARG A 34 -6.77 -21.33 -9.57
CA ARG A 34 -6.48 -22.77 -9.37
C ARG A 34 -7.20 -23.72 -10.33
N SER A 35 -8.26 -23.27 -11.00
CA SER A 35 -9.04 -24.10 -11.92
C SER A 35 -9.67 -23.25 -13.02
N GLY A 36 -10.12 -23.91 -14.09
CA GLY A 36 -10.83 -23.23 -15.19
C GLY A 36 -12.35 -23.17 -15.04
N HIS A 37 -12.92 -23.58 -13.89
CA HIS A 37 -14.39 -23.56 -13.74
C HIS A 37 -14.90 -22.15 -13.46
N THR A 38 -16.18 -21.90 -13.79
CA THR A 38 -16.81 -20.58 -13.73
C THR A 38 -16.56 -19.84 -12.40
N LEU A 39 -16.76 -20.50 -11.25
CA LEU A 39 -16.56 -19.84 -9.95
C LEU A 39 -15.10 -19.41 -9.67
N SER A 40 -14.10 -20.10 -10.23
CA SER A 40 -12.69 -19.72 -10.07
C SER A 40 -12.35 -18.53 -10.97
N LEU A 41 -12.91 -18.52 -12.20
CA LEU A 41 -12.78 -17.40 -13.13
C LEU A 41 -13.46 -16.12 -12.59
N GLU A 42 -14.67 -16.24 -12.04
CA GLU A 42 -15.37 -15.09 -11.44
C GLU A 42 -14.64 -14.56 -10.18
N ALA A 43 -14.07 -15.45 -9.36
CA ALA A 43 -13.21 -15.04 -8.24
C ALA A 43 -11.97 -14.27 -8.71
N ALA A 44 -11.31 -14.75 -9.77
CA ALA A 44 -10.16 -14.08 -10.38
C ALA A 44 -10.55 -12.72 -10.98
N ARG A 45 -11.72 -12.62 -11.62
CA ARG A 45 -12.26 -11.36 -12.16
C ARG A 45 -12.45 -10.30 -11.07
N ILE A 46 -13.01 -10.66 -9.90
CA ILE A 46 -13.17 -9.72 -8.79
C ILE A 46 -11.82 -9.16 -8.32
N ILE A 47 -10.79 -10.02 -8.22
CA ILE A 47 -9.45 -9.59 -7.83
C ILE A 47 -8.87 -8.62 -8.87
N PHE A 48 -9.01 -8.97 -10.15
CA PHE A 48 -8.56 -8.14 -11.26
C PHE A 48 -9.27 -6.77 -11.28
N GLU A 49 -10.60 -6.75 -11.18
CA GLU A 49 -11.39 -5.50 -11.15
C GLU A 49 -11.03 -4.59 -9.97
N ALA A 50 -10.80 -5.17 -8.79
CA ALA A 50 -10.32 -4.41 -7.64
C ALA A 50 -8.94 -3.78 -7.91
N ARG A 51 -8.05 -4.50 -8.62
CA ARG A 51 -6.76 -3.97 -9.07
C ARG A 51 -6.92 -2.79 -10.00
N GLU A 52 -7.73 -2.97 -11.04
CA GLU A 52 -7.97 -1.96 -12.07
C GLU A 52 -8.55 -0.69 -11.45
N LYS A 53 -9.49 -0.82 -10.51
CA LYS A 53 -10.03 0.35 -9.79
C LYS A 53 -8.99 1.02 -8.90
N LEU A 54 -8.11 0.28 -8.22
CA LEU A 54 -6.99 0.89 -7.49
C LEU A 54 -6.02 1.59 -8.45
N ALA A 55 -5.71 0.99 -9.58
CA ALA A 55 -4.83 1.55 -10.59
C ALA A 55 -5.41 2.86 -11.15
N ASN A 56 -6.69 2.87 -11.49
CA ASN A 56 -7.40 4.07 -11.92
C ASN A 56 -7.42 5.17 -10.85
N LEU A 57 -7.71 4.81 -9.58
CA LEU A 57 -7.70 5.76 -8.45
C LEU A 57 -6.32 6.42 -8.26
N LEU A 58 -5.24 5.71 -8.56
CA LEU A 58 -3.85 6.13 -8.36
C LEU A 58 -3.17 6.63 -9.66
N HIS A 59 -3.89 6.62 -10.78
CA HIS A 59 -3.38 6.93 -12.12
C HIS A 59 -2.19 6.03 -12.55
N ILE A 60 -2.30 4.73 -12.27
CA ILE A 60 -1.33 3.70 -12.68
C ILE A 60 -1.82 3.05 -13.98
N LYS A 61 -0.92 2.90 -14.97
CA LYS A 61 -1.25 2.29 -16.27
C LYS A 61 -1.31 0.77 -16.23
N ASP A 62 -0.41 0.17 -15.46
CA ASP A 62 -0.23 -1.27 -15.36
C ASP A 62 -0.64 -1.73 -13.96
N SER A 63 -1.84 -2.31 -13.86
CA SER A 63 -2.41 -2.67 -12.57
C SER A 63 -1.71 -3.84 -11.90
N GLU A 64 -1.01 -4.72 -12.64
CA GLU A 64 -0.25 -5.85 -12.08
C GLU A 64 0.84 -5.39 -11.10
N ARG A 65 1.25 -4.12 -11.19
CA ARG A 65 2.16 -3.47 -10.23
C ARG A 65 1.55 -3.22 -8.86
N ILE A 66 0.24 -3.41 -8.71
CA ILE A 66 -0.47 -3.38 -7.44
C ILE A 66 -0.57 -4.82 -6.94
N ILE A 67 0.16 -5.07 -5.87
CA ILE A 67 0.22 -6.37 -5.21
C ILE A 67 -0.64 -6.30 -3.95
N PHE A 68 -1.57 -7.24 -3.79
CA PHE A 68 -2.33 -7.38 -2.57
C PHE A 68 -1.50 -7.99 -1.45
N THR A 69 -1.64 -7.40 -0.27
CA THR A 69 -1.05 -7.86 0.99
C THR A 69 -2.14 -7.99 2.04
N GLN A 70 -1.80 -8.49 3.22
CA GLN A 70 -2.72 -8.60 4.34
C GLN A 70 -3.11 -7.22 4.91
N ASN A 71 -2.23 -6.22 4.83
CA ASN A 71 -2.45 -4.85 5.32
C ASN A 71 -1.23 -3.97 4.95
N GLY A 72 -1.34 -2.66 5.24
CA GLY A 72 -0.25 -1.70 5.02
C GLY A 72 1.03 -2.02 5.81
N THR A 73 0.96 -2.74 6.94
CA THR A 73 2.16 -3.18 7.66
C THR A 73 2.90 -4.26 6.88
N GLU A 74 2.21 -5.25 6.29
CA GLU A 74 2.87 -6.25 5.44
C GLU A 74 3.43 -5.59 4.17
N SER A 75 2.70 -4.65 3.57
CA SER A 75 3.21 -3.83 2.44
C SER A 75 4.51 -3.10 2.80
N LEU A 76 4.55 -2.42 3.95
CA LEU A 76 5.75 -1.72 4.41
C LEU A 76 6.88 -2.69 4.74
N ASN A 77 6.60 -3.86 5.31
CA ASN A 77 7.64 -4.87 5.54
C ASN A 77 8.20 -5.39 4.21
N LEU A 78 7.36 -5.64 3.20
CA LEU A 78 7.82 -6.09 1.88
C LEU A 78 8.71 -5.02 1.24
N ALA A 79 8.29 -3.75 1.29
CA ALA A 79 9.08 -2.63 0.79
C ALA A 79 10.43 -2.50 1.54
N ILE A 80 10.41 -2.49 2.87
CA ILE A 80 11.59 -2.19 3.70
C ILE A 80 12.56 -3.37 3.73
N LEU A 81 12.08 -4.56 4.13
CA LEU A 81 12.93 -5.75 4.26
C LEU A 81 13.34 -6.31 2.91
N GLY A 82 12.50 -6.13 1.88
CA GLY A 82 12.75 -6.60 0.52
C GLY A 82 13.70 -5.71 -0.28
N LEU A 83 13.77 -4.40 0.02
CA LEU A 83 14.64 -3.45 -0.67
C LEU A 83 16.01 -3.29 -0.01
N LEU A 84 16.04 -3.12 1.32
CA LEU A 84 17.25 -2.72 2.04
C LEU A 84 18.19 -3.89 2.31
N LYS A 85 19.47 -3.67 2.04
CA LYS A 85 20.57 -4.62 2.23
C LYS A 85 21.54 -4.09 3.29
N GLU A 86 22.47 -4.95 3.68
CA GLU A 86 23.54 -4.58 4.61
C GLU A 86 24.29 -3.33 4.13
N LYS A 87 24.61 -2.40 5.05
CA LYS A 87 25.30 -1.13 4.78
C LYS A 87 24.54 -0.13 3.91
N ASP A 88 23.29 -0.40 3.52
CA ASP A 88 22.44 0.63 2.93
C ASP A 88 22.15 1.72 3.97
N HIS A 89 21.99 2.96 3.49
CA HIS A 89 21.50 4.07 4.28
C HIS A 89 20.03 4.36 3.93
N VAL A 90 19.21 4.62 4.94
CA VAL A 90 17.80 4.99 4.75
C VAL A 90 17.46 6.21 5.60
N ILE A 91 16.65 7.10 5.04
CA ILE A 91 16.16 8.29 5.73
C ILE A 91 14.66 8.14 5.98
N THR A 92 14.23 8.52 7.17
CA THR A 92 12.80 8.62 7.50
C THR A 92 12.51 9.80 8.42
N THR A 93 11.30 9.92 8.96
CA THR A 93 10.87 11.08 9.76
C THR A 93 10.50 10.69 11.19
N SER A 94 10.35 11.69 12.06
CA SER A 94 9.82 11.48 13.42
C SER A 94 8.29 11.26 13.47
N LEU A 95 7.59 11.30 12.32
CA LEU A 95 6.14 11.14 12.22
C LEU A 95 5.71 9.75 11.74
N GLU A 96 6.66 8.85 11.57
CA GLU A 96 6.40 7.52 11.06
C GLU A 96 5.54 6.68 12.00
N HIS A 97 4.69 5.85 11.41
CA HIS A 97 4.00 4.80 12.14
C HIS A 97 4.98 3.70 12.58
N ASN A 98 4.63 2.95 13.62
CA ASN A 98 5.40 1.79 14.08
C ASN A 98 5.63 0.73 12.97
N SER A 99 4.79 0.70 11.95
CA SER A 99 4.93 -0.19 10.78
C SER A 99 6.13 0.17 9.90
N VAL A 100 6.65 1.39 10.01
CA VAL A 100 7.92 1.80 9.38
C VAL A 100 9.07 1.67 10.38
N MET A 101 8.89 2.21 11.60
CA MET A 101 9.98 2.26 12.58
C MET A 101 10.47 0.86 13.01
N ARG A 102 9.56 -0.08 13.27
CA ARG A 102 9.94 -1.43 13.74
C ARG A 102 10.78 -2.23 12.73
N PRO A 103 10.42 -2.35 11.43
CA PRO A 103 11.29 -3.03 10.48
C PRO A 103 12.62 -2.31 10.26
N LEU A 104 12.66 -0.97 10.32
CA LEU A 104 13.92 -0.22 10.25
C LEU A 104 14.83 -0.50 11.45
N THR A 105 14.29 -0.48 12.67
CA THR A 105 15.04 -0.83 13.88
C THR A 105 15.55 -2.27 13.84
N PHE A 106 14.72 -3.21 13.36
CA PHE A 106 15.13 -4.59 13.14
C PHE A 106 16.32 -4.68 12.17
N LEU A 107 16.24 -4.03 11.00
CA LEU A 107 17.33 -4.05 10.02
C LEU A 107 18.60 -3.35 10.53
N GLN A 108 18.47 -2.28 11.32
CA GLN A 108 19.62 -1.59 11.90
C GLN A 108 20.39 -2.54 12.85
N LYS A 109 19.66 -3.35 13.61
CA LYS A 109 20.24 -4.33 14.53
C LYS A 109 20.80 -5.56 13.82
N GLU A 110 20.04 -6.16 12.91
CA GLU A 110 20.34 -7.48 12.35
C GLU A 110 21.11 -7.42 11.01
N LYS A 111 21.00 -6.32 10.26
CA LYS A 111 21.67 -6.12 8.96
C LYS A 111 22.57 -4.88 8.92
N HIS A 112 22.80 -4.23 10.06
CA HIS A 112 23.70 -3.08 10.16
C HIS A 112 23.45 -1.99 9.09
N ILE A 113 22.18 -1.73 8.77
CA ILE A 113 21.83 -0.58 7.94
C ILE A 113 22.07 0.72 8.73
N ASP A 114 22.32 1.80 8.02
CA ASP A 114 22.42 3.13 8.59
C ASP A 114 21.06 3.85 8.48
N LEU A 115 20.57 4.42 9.58
CA LEU A 115 19.24 5.02 9.69
C LEU A 115 19.36 6.48 10.14
N SER A 116 18.92 7.41 9.28
CA SER A 116 18.77 8.82 9.65
C SER A 116 17.30 9.17 9.85
N ILE A 117 16.97 9.82 10.96
CA ILE A 117 15.61 10.25 11.29
C ILE A 117 15.55 11.78 11.28
N VAL A 118 14.81 12.35 10.33
CA VAL A 118 14.54 13.79 10.26
C VAL A 118 13.48 14.15 11.29
N GLN A 119 13.85 15.02 12.24
CA GLN A 119 12.93 15.55 13.22
C GLN A 119 12.02 16.61 12.59
N CYS A 120 10.72 16.32 12.52
CA CYS A 120 9.68 17.27 12.12
C CYS A 120 9.42 18.31 13.21
N SER A 121 8.79 19.42 12.85
CA SER A 121 8.38 20.45 13.81
C SER A 121 7.29 19.93 14.74
N LYS A 122 6.99 20.68 15.82
CA LYS A 122 5.86 20.38 16.72
C LYS A 122 4.51 20.34 16.00
N ASN A 123 4.40 21.08 14.89
CA ASN A 123 3.21 21.10 14.04
C ASN A 123 3.25 20.03 12.94
N GLY A 124 4.23 19.12 12.95
CA GLY A 124 4.38 18.06 11.95
C GLY A 124 5.00 18.49 10.62
N GLU A 125 5.49 19.72 10.51
CA GLU A 125 6.09 20.21 9.27
C GLU A 125 7.48 19.58 9.07
N LEU A 126 7.71 19.07 7.87
CA LEU A 126 8.98 18.47 7.46
C LEU A 126 9.81 19.49 6.68
N ASP A 127 11.01 19.76 7.18
CA ASP A 127 12.00 20.57 6.44
C ASP A 127 12.74 19.68 5.44
N ILE A 128 12.38 19.81 4.17
CA ILE A 128 12.97 19.07 3.04
C ILE A 128 14.49 19.32 2.94
N GLN A 129 14.99 20.48 3.36
CA GLN A 129 16.44 20.74 3.34
C GLN A 129 17.20 19.86 4.32
N LYS A 130 16.57 19.43 5.43
CA LYS A 130 17.18 18.46 6.36
C LYS A 130 17.32 17.09 5.71
N ILE A 131 16.35 16.66 4.89
CA ILE A 131 16.48 15.42 4.09
C ILE A 131 17.69 15.51 3.19
N LYS A 132 17.82 16.60 2.41
CA LYS A 132 18.94 16.81 1.47
C LYS A 132 20.30 16.74 2.17
N LYS A 133 20.42 17.35 3.35
CA LYS A 133 21.65 17.36 4.14
C LYS A 133 22.02 15.99 4.70
N MET A 134 21.04 15.10 4.87
CA MET A 134 21.25 13.74 5.37
C MET A 134 21.53 12.72 4.24
N LEU A 135 21.41 13.12 2.98
CA LEU A 135 21.73 12.24 1.84
C LEU A 135 23.20 11.84 1.87
N LYS A 136 23.43 10.53 1.79
CA LYS A 136 24.72 9.86 1.65
C LYS A 136 24.81 9.13 0.30
N LYS A 137 26.02 8.82 -0.16
CA LYS A 137 26.25 8.07 -1.42
C LYS A 137 25.55 6.70 -1.46
N ASN A 138 25.42 6.05 -0.31
CA ASN A 138 24.73 4.76 -0.12
C ASN A 138 23.26 4.92 0.31
N THR A 139 22.65 6.10 0.17
CA THR A 139 21.23 6.27 0.50
C THR A 139 20.37 5.51 -0.48
N LYS A 140 19.75 4.44 -0.01
CA LYS A 140 18.94 3.55 -0.82
C LYS A 140 17.50 4.01 -0.93
N ALA A 141 16.94 4.53 0.17
CA ALA A 141 15.55 4.95 0.21
C ALA A 141 15.30 6.13 1.16
N VAL A 142 14.23 6.87 0.88
CA VAL A 142 13.58 7.79 1.81
C VAL A 142 12.15 7.31 2.04
N ILE A 143 11.77 7.13 3.30
CA ILE A 143 10.46 6.61 3.70
C ILE A 143 9.68 7.71 4.40
N ILE A 144 8.49 8.01 3.89
CA ILE A 144 7.65 9.12 4.35
C ILE A 144 6.25 8.62 4.65
N ASN A 145 5.77 8.90 5.87
CA ASN A 145 4.35 8.88 6.18
C ASN A 145 3.65 10.07 5.50
N HIS A 146 2.84 9.79 4.47
CA HIS A 146 2.17 10.83 3.69
C HIS A 146 1.15 11.59 4.53
N GLY A 147 0.44 10.93 5.44
CA GLY A 147 -0.53 11.59 6.32
C GLY A 147 -0.49 11.02 7.73
N SER A 148 -0.09 11.85 8.69
CA SER A 148 0.03 11.43 10.08
C SER A 148 -1.31 10.99 10.65
N ASN A 149 -1.36 9.79 11.21
CA ASN A 149 -2.54 9.26 11.91
C ASN A 149 -2.78 9.93 13.28
N VAL A 150 -1.85 10.75 13.77
CA VAL A 150 -1.93 11.40 15.09
C VAL A 150 -2.36 12.86 14.93
N ILE A 151 -1.67 13.60 14.04
CA ILE A 151 -1.86 15.06 13.89
C ILE A 151 -2.50 15.46 12.55
N GLY A 152 -2.73 14.53 11.64
CA GLY A 152 -3.41 14.77 10.36
C GLY A 152 -2.61 15.53 9.30
N VAL A 153 -1.36 15.89 9.58
CA VAL A 153 -0.49 16.64 8.66
C VAL A 153 -0.15 15.80 7.45
N VAL A 154 -0.26 16.41 6.27
CA VAL A 154 0.02 15.80 4.96
C VAL A 154 1.37 16.29 4.46
N GLN A 155 2.26 15.36 4.10
CA GLN A 155 3.61 15.68 3.64
C GLN A 155 3.64 15.92 2.13
N PRO A 156 4.45 16.88 1.63
CA PRO A 156 4.53 17.20 0.21
C PRO A 156 5.40 16.19 -0.55
N ILE A 157 4.89 14.98 -0.78
CA ILE A 157 5.63 13.83 -1.34
C ILE A 157 6.29 14.12 -2.69
N GLY A 158 5.65 14.87 -3.60
CA GLY A 158 6.26 15.25 -4.88
C GLY A 158 7.46 16.20 -4.71
N GLU A 159 7.41 17.13 -3.76
CA GLU A 159 8.55 18.02 -3.46
C GLU A 159 9.70 17.25 -2.80
N ILE A 160 9.38 16.29 -1.93
CA ILE A 160 10.35 15.38 -1.32
C ILE A 160 11.02 14.55 -2.41
N LYS A 161 10.25 13.96 -3.34
CA LYS A 161 10.82 13.19 -4.45
C LYS A 161 11.77 14.04 -5.30
N LYS A 162 11.36 15.25 -5.66
CA LYS A 162 12.21 16.19 -6.40
C LYS A 162 13.49 16.53 -5.64
N ALA A 163 13.44 16.59 -4.31
CA ALA A 163 14.58 16.89 -3.48
C ALA A 163 15.60 15.75 -3.36
N ILE A 164 15.16 14.49 -3.43
CA ILE A 164 16.01 13.30 -3.27
C ILE A 164 16.50 12.72 -4.61
N GLY A 165 15.93 13.15 -5.73
CA GLY A 165 16.30 12.68 -7.06
C GLY A 165 15.95 11.20 -7.29
N ASP A 166 16.91 10.42 -7.78
CA ASP A 166 16.70 9.01 -8.17
C ASP A 166 16.60 8.04 -7.00
N ILE A 167 16.82 8.51 -5.77
CA ILE A 167 16.65 7.70 -4.56
C ILE A 167 15.21 7.21 -4.45
N THR A 168 15.02 5.94 -4.08
CA THR A 168 13.69 5.33 -3.97
C THR A 168 12.85 6.03 -2.89
N LEU A 169 11.70 6.56 -3.28
CA LEU A 169 10.69 7.07 -2.34
C LEU A 169 9.69 5.97 -1.99
N ILE A 170 9.58 5.65 -0.70
CA ILE A 170 8.55 4.76 -0.15
C ILE A 170 7.54 5.63 0.61
N ALA A 171 6.28 5.61 0.18
CA ALA A 171 5.20 6.38 0.81
C ALA A 171 4.24 5.47 1.58
N ASP A 172 4.08 5.70 2.89
CA ASP A 172 2.94 5.17 3.65
C ASP A 172 1.75 6.10 3.46
N VAL A 173 0.71 5.63 2.78
CA VAL A 173 -0.49 6.41 2.47
C VAL A 173 -1.75 5.86 3.16
N CYS A 174 -1.59 5.05 4.22
CA CYS A 174 -2.70 4.38 4.90
C CYS A 174 -3.85 5.31 5.33
N GLN A 175 -3.54 6.56 5.68
CA GLN A 175 -4.56 7.54 6.10
C GLN A 175 -5.15 8.33 4.92
N THR A 176 -4.38 8.51 3.85
CA THR A 176 -4.68 9.48 2.80
C THR A 176 -5.29 8.83 1.56
N ILE A 177 -4.99 7.56 1.28
CA ILE A 177 -5.53 6.87 0.11
C ILE A 177 -7.07 6.81 0.14
N GLY A 178 -7.73 7.24 -0.93
CA GLY A 178 -9.20 7.33 -0.99
C GLY A 178 -9.81 8.55 -0.31
N THR A 179 -8.99 9.46 0.23
CA THR A 179 -9.46 10.76 0.75
C THR A 179 -8.72 11.94 0.15
N ILE A 180 -7.41 11.83 -0.07
CA ILE A 180 -6.60 12.84 -0.74
C ILE A 180 -6.25 12.29 -2.14
N PRO A 181 -6.41 13.08 -3.21
CA PRO A 181 -5.97 12.66 -4.54
C PRO A 181 -4.47 12.37 -4.52
N ILE A 182 -4.10 11.18 -4.98
CA ILE A 182 -2.72 10.72 -5.13
C ILE A 182 -2.53 10.35 -6.59
N ASN A 183 -1.44 10.81 -7.19
CA ASN A 183 -1.14 10.51 -8.59
C ASN A 183 0.31 10.04 -8.66
N ILE A 184 0.48 8.73 -8.86
CA ILE A 184 1.78 8.07 -8.83
C ILE A 184 2.75 8.68 -9.85
N GLU A 185 2.29 8.95 -11.06
CA GLU A 185 3.12 9.52 -12.13
C GLU A 185 3.52 10.97 -11.82
N LYS A 186 2.57 11.80 -11.39
CA LYS A 186 2.79 13.22 -11.09
C LYS A 186 3.68 13.43 -9.86
N GLU A 187 3.50 12.60 -8.84
CA GLU A 187 4.25 12.69 -7.58
C GLU A 187 5.54 11.87 -7.62
N HIS A 188 5.76 11.11 -8.70
CA HIS A 188 6.93 10.30 -8.94
C HIS A 188 7.23 9.29 -7.81
N ILE A 189 6.18 8.71 -7.22
CA ILE A 189 6.31 7.74 -6.13
C ILE A 189 6.85 6.42 -6.67
N ASP A 190 7.86 5.87 -6.00
CA ASP A 190 8.51 4.63 -6.44
C ASP A 190 7.87 3.39 -5.79
N ILE A 191 7.52 3.47 -4.51
CA ILE A 191 6.77 2.44 -3.78
C ILE A 191 5.68 3.12 -2.94
N LEU A 192 4.45 2.61 -2.99
CA LEU A 192 3.33 3.15 -2.22
C LEU A 192 2.62 2.03 -1.45
N CYS A 193 2.45 2.18 -0.13
CA CYS A 193 1.96 1.15 0.77
C CYS A 193 0.69 1.60 1.52
N PHE A 194 -0.32 0.73 1.63
CA PHE A 194 -1.55 1.08 2.34
C PHE A 194 -2.38 -0.10 2.84
N SER A 195 -3.25 0.19 3.81
CA SER A 195 -4.35 -0.67 4.27
C SER A 195 -5.68 -0.27 3.63
N CYS A 196 -6.53 -1.25 3.31
CA CYS A 196 -7.81 -1.02 2.64
C CYS A 196 -8.98 -0.75 3.60
N HIS A 197 -8.85 -1.10 4.89
CA HIS A 197 -9.96 -1.01 5.84
C HIS A 197 -10.24 0.40 6.39
N LYS A 198 -9.39 1.37 6.07
CA LYS A 198 -9.51 2.76 6.50
C LYS A 198 -10.27 3.56 5.45
N SER A 199 -9.61 4.53 4.82
CA SER A 199 -10.15 5.47 3.85
C SER A 199 -10.64 4.85 2.54
N LEU A 200 -10.34 3.57 2.28
CA LEU A 200 -10.87 2.79 1.14
C LEU A 200 -12.14 1.98 1.45
N TYR A 201 -12.63 2.03 2.69
CA TYR A 201 -13.90 1.40 3.10
C TYR A 201 -13.99 -0.12 2.88
N GLY A 202 -12.87 -0.82 2.67
CA GLY A 202 -12.83 -2.28 2.63
C GLY A 202 -12.90 -2.91 4.02
N PHE A 203 -12.90 -4.23 4.06
CA PHE A 203 -12.72 -5.01 5.28
C PHE A 203 -11.26 -5.07 5.72
N GLN A 204 -11.05 -5.43 6.99
CA GLN A 204 -9.74 -5.73 7.53
C GLN A 204 -9.13 -6.97 6.85
N GLY A 205 -7.81 -7.11 6.94
CA GLY A 205 -7.09 -8.23 6.33
C GLY A 205 -6.84 -8.07 4.83
N VAL A 206 -6.95 -6.83 4.30
CA VAL A 206 -6.48 -6.47 2.96
C VAL A 206 -5.69 -5.16 3.03
N GLY A 207 -4.52 -5.17 2.40
CA GLY A 207 -3.73 -4.01 2.03
C GLY A 207 -3.22 -4.17 0.60
N ALA A 208 -2.46 -3.20 0.14
CA ALA A 208 -1.75 -3.32 -1.12
C ALA A 208 -0.46 -2.50 -1.12
N ILE A 209 0.40 -2.83 -2.07
CA ILE A 209 1.64 -2.13 -2.39
C ILE A 209 1.69 -1.90 -3.89
N TYR A 210 2.01 -0.69 -4.32
CA TYR A 210 2.45 -0.41 -5.67
C TYR A 210 3.98 -0.43 -5.74
N ILE A 211 4.53 -1.08 -6.76
CA ILE A 211 5.97 -1.12 -7.03
C ILE A 211 6.24 -0.62 -8.46
N LYS A 212 7.01 0.46 -8.56
CA LYS A 212 7.42 1.03 -9.85
C LYS A 212 8.30 0.09 -10.65
N GLU A 213 8.24 0.25 -11.97
CA GLU A 213 9.12 -0.45 -12.90
C GLU A 213 10.61 -0.30 -12.58
N GLY A 214 11.34 -1.40 -12.75
CA GLY A 214 12.77 -1.48 -12.44
C GLY A 214 13.10 -1.69 -10.96
N ILE A 215 12.10 -1.71 -10.07
CA ILE A 215 12.30 -2.02 -8.65
C ILE A 215 11.91 -3.47 -8.38
N GLU A 216 12.89 -4.24 -7.93
CA GLU A 216 12.67 -5.60 -7.46
C GLU A 216 12.92 -5.69 -5.96
N LEU A 217 11.95 -6.28 -5.26
CA LEU A 217 12.01 -6.58 -3.84
C LEU A 217 12.28 -8.08 -3.62
N THR A 218 12.91 -8.41 -2.51
CA THR A 218 12.96 -9.79 -2.01
C THR A 218 11.60 -10.16 -1.41
N PRO A 219 10.93 -11.25 -1.83
CA PRO A 219 9.65 -11.67 -1.26
C PRO A 219 9.74 -11.94 0.25
N LEU A 220 8.68 -11.60 0.99
CA LEU A 220 8.54 -11.99 2.40
C LEU A 220 8.13 -13.46 2.56
N ARG A 221 7.41 -14.00 1.57
CA ARG A 221 6.77 -15.30 1.62
C ARG A 221 6.97 -16.02 0.30
N PHE A 222 7.41 -17.27 0.38
CA PHE A 222 7.53 -18.19 -0.75
C PHE A 222 6.47 -19.28 -0.61
N GLY A 223 5.86 -19.71 -1.71
CA GLY A 223 4.83 -20.74 -1.68
C GLY A 223 3.98 -20.78 -2.95
N GLY A 224 2.88 -21.53 -2.92
CA GLY A 224 2.00 -21.65 -4.07
C GLY A 224 1.31 -20.33 -4.42
N THR A 225 1.42 -19.90 -5.68
CA THR A 225 0.79 -18.70 -6.23
C THR A 225 -0.45 -19.02 -7.07
N GLY A 226 -0.63 -20.28 -7.46
CA GLY A 226 -1.66 -20.69 -8.42
C GLY A 226 -1.19 -20.59 -9.88
N SER A 227 0.00 -20.06 -10.13
CA SER A 227 0.65 -19.99 -11.44
C SER A 227 1.94 -20.80 -11.46
N LYS A 228 2.41 -21.17 -12.66
CA LYS A 228 3.63 -21.97 -12.89
C LYS A 228 3.80 -23.13 -11.90
N SER A 229 2.72 -23.88 -11.67
CA SER A 229 2.69 -24.94 -10.65
C SER A 229 3.61 -26.12 -10.96
N GLU A 230 4.08 -26.21 -12.20
CA GLU A 230 5.09 -27.14 -12.67
C GLU A 230 6.54 -26.77 -12.28
N SER A 231 6.76 -25.52 -11.85
CA SER A 231 8.07 -25.01 -11.45
C SER A 231 8.25 -25.08 -9.93
N ILE A 232 9.46 -25.43 -9.48
CA ILE A 232 9.85 -25.33 -8.06
C ILE A 232 10.32 -23.91 -7.68
N GLU A 233 10.66 -23.08 -8.67
CA GLU A 233 11.09 -21.70 -8.45
C GLU A 233 9.89 -20.77 -8.29
N GLN A 234 10.01 -19.81 -7.37
CA GLN A 234 9.02 -18.75 -7.19
C GLN A 234 8.85 -17.97 -8.50
N PRO A 235 7.61 -17.65 -8.92
CA PRO A 235 7.38 -16.81 -10.09
C PRO A 235 8.13 -15.48 -10.03
N SER A 236 8.70 -15.07 -11.16
CA SER A 236 9.43 -13.80 -11.28
C SER A 236 8.57 -12.64 -11.79
N PHE A 237 7.36 -12.92 -12.29
CA PHE A 237 6.43 -11.94 -12.86
C PHE A 237 5.42 -11.46 -11.82
N LEU A 238 4.87 -10.27 -12.03
CA LEU A 238 3.88 -9.66 -11.17
C LEU A 238 2.46 -10.09 -11.56
N PRO A 239 1.49 -10.04 -10.63
CA PRO A 239 1.68 -9.78 -9.19
C PRO A 239 2.21 -11.01 -8.41
N ASP A 240 2.20 -12.19 -9.03
CA ASP A 240 2.40 -13.50 -8.42
C ASP A 240 3.71 -13.66 -7.64
N ARG A 241 4.78 -12.98 -8.06
CA ARG A 241 6.07 -12.95 -7.34
C ARG A 241 5.90 -12.62 -5.85
N TYR A 242 4.90 -11.80 -5.51
CA TYR A 242 4.68 -11.29 -4.16
C TYR A 242 3.36 -11.71 -3.53
N GLU A 243 2.46 -12.38 -4.25
CA GLU A 243 1.16 -12.87 -3.75
C GLU A 243 1.16 -14.37 -3.43
N SER A 244 2.12 -14.83 -2.62
CA SER A 244 2.20 -16.23 -2.20
C SER A 244 1.04 -16.64 -1.27
N GLY A 245 0.34 -17.72 -1.62
CA GLY A 245 -0.79 -18.28 -0.89
C GLY A 245 -2.15 -17.87 -1.44
N THR A 246 -3.22 -18.45 -0.89
CA THR A 246 -4.59 -18.10 -1.32
C THR A 246 -4.92 -16.64 -0.95
N PRO A 247 -5.34 -15.78 -1.90
CA PRO A 247 -5.72 -14.41 -1.61
C PRO A 247 -6.95 -14.31 -0.69
N ASN A 248 -7.04 -13.23 0.08
CA ASN A 248 -8.24 -12.89 0.86
C ASN A 248 -9.35 -12.33 -0.07
N THR A 249 -9.90 -13.20 -0.92
CA THR A 249 -10.88 -12.82 -1.96
C THR A 249 -12.15 -12.17 -1.39
N PRO A 250 -12.76 -12.65 -0.28
CA PRO A 250 -13.88 -11.94 0.35
C PRO A 250 -13.52 -10.51 0.78
N GLY A 251 -12.32 -10.32 1.34
CA GLY A 251 -11.81 -9.01 1.69
C GLY A 251 -11.60 -8.12 0.45
N ILE A 252 -11.05 -8.68 -0.63
CA ILE A 252 -10.83 -7.95 -1.89
C ILE A 252 -12.17 -7.59 -2.55
N ALA A 253 -13.19 -8.46 -2.49
CA ALA A 253 -14.54 -8.15 -2.93
C ALA A 253 -15.14 -6.97 -2.14
N SER A 254 -14.94 -6.94 -0.82
CA SER A 254 -15.37 -5.79 -0.01
C SER A 254 -14.67 -4.48 -0.41
N LEU A 255 -13.37 -4.56 -0.76
CA LEU A 255 -12.62 -3.42 -1.26
C LEU A 255 -13.16 -2.94 -2.61
N LEU A 256 -13.52 -3.86 -3.52
CA LEU A 256 -14.15 -3.52 -4.80
C LEU A 256 -15.45 -2.70 -4.58
N GLY A 257 -16.26 -3.09 -3.60
CA GLY A 257 -17.43 -2.31 -3.16
C GLY A 257 -17.07 -0.93 -2.60
N GLY A 258 -16.04 -0.85 -1.75
CA GLY A 258 -15.53 0.42 -1.22
C GLY A 258 -15.02 1.38 -2.30
N LEU A 259 -14.29 0.86 -3.29
CA LEU A 259 -13.82 1.63 -4.46
C LEU A 259 -14.97 2.11 -5.33
N THR A 260 -15.99 1.26 -5.53
CA THR A 260 -17.21 1.64 -6.26
C THR A 260 -17.96 2.78 -5.55
N PHE A 261 -18.05 2.73 -4.22
CA PHE A 261 -18.60 3.85 -3.45
C PHE A 261 -17.79 5.14 -3.63
N ILE A 262 -16.45 5.05 -3.59
CA ILE A 262 -15.57 6.21 -3.79
C ILE A 262 -15.75 6.83 -5.18
N GLU A 263 -15.80 5.99 -6.21
CA GLU A 263 -16.02 6.41 -7.59
C GLU A 263 -17.36 7.13 -7.75
N ASN A 264 -18.44 6.56 -7.19
CA ASN A 264 -19.78 7.14 -7.26
C ASN A 264 -19.91 8.47 -6.50
N LYS A 265 -19.20 8.65 -5.38
CA LYS A 265 -19.27 9.89 -4.58
C LYS A 265 -18.26 10.94 -5.02
N GLY A 266 -17.15 10.52 -5.62
CA GLY A 266 -15.98 11.35 -5.87
C GLY A 266 -15.23 11.73 -4.59
N LEU A 267 -13.91 11.93 -4.71
CA LEU A 267 -13.06 12.32 -3.58
C LEU A 267 -13.49 13.65 -2.95
N THR A 268 -13.89 14.63 -3.77
CA THR A 268 -14.38 15.93 -3.30
C THR A 268 -15.66 15.78 -2.46
N GLY A 269 -16.57 14.89 -2.87
CA GLY A 269 -17.79 14.59 -2.11
C GLY A 269 -17.48 13.96 -0.75
N ILE A 270 -16.48 13.08 -0.69
CA ILE A 270 -16.03 12.44 0.54
C ILE A 270 -15.36 13.45 1.49
N GLN A 271 -14.48 14.31 0.97
CA GLN A 271 -13.82 15.35 1.74
C GLN A 271 -14.83 16.35 2.33
N ASN A 272 -15.80 16.81 1.53
CA ASN A 272 -16.78 17.81 1.95
C ASN A 272 -17.81 17.29 2.96
N LYS A 273 -18.02 15.97 3.01
CA LYS A 273 -18.92 15.34 3.99
C LYS A 273 -18.32 15.29 5.40
N LYS A 274 -17.03 15.62 5.57
CA LYS A 274 -16.40 15.84 6.88
C LYS A 274 -16.71 17.27 7.38
N ARG A 275 -17.93 17.50 7.87
CA ARG A 275 -18.28 18.60 8.77
C ARG A 275 -19.32 18.13 9.77
#